data_AF-A0A1Q5XNL2-F1
#
_entry.id   AF-A0A1Q5XNL2-F1
#
_cell.length_a   1.000
_cell.length_b   1.000
_cell.length_c   1.000
_cell.angle_alpha   90.00
_cell.angle_beta   90.00
_cell.angle_gamma   90.00
#
_symmetry.space_group_name_H-M   'P 1'
#
loop_
_entity.id
_entity.type
_entity.pdbx_description
1 polymer ?
#
loop_
_entity_poly.entity_id
_entity_poly.type
_entity_poly.pdbx_seq_one_letter_code
_entity_poly.pdbx_strand_id
1 'polypeptide(L)'
;MSTALLQELHQEVRRLYIAGSDLAAGDFRLKRLLPQFQQLGERAAVFKRLGEGIASLLEPGDGQGTPAAVRLQELTLLLESVLYTQGVTAPEGKPGELRSRNLFLDTKLPYRKLAVVRQALTTTGSGRYEIVTEAFKEGMFQDLRLFPLAIAALNDPYSEIAEFSMTEILPSYGPAIAGYLIENLNIAGGKSEVRKLKTIAKAGGTEVLEEIFQAAETGSDDIRAAAIECLGSHEAYLPALLEWSTDKKKVIREAAYKALATGGSPQGEERLYEAFAAKKDRELVADAVVYSSSVPLAERLSVLYMQELREAPQENVDKKKTEEVWSRIRPFATVLSGQRNPQLDELYSYVIQEYARFASLGYTTIINEAAWYKQRAASESAFDELQQLQKLDSRYFPHYFRAAQQLMTPDELYRNFGGTMINKLKAVVTKDSAQRNKLLMDTIKEQVMTAEEILYDAVWDPQRERQYRELGMLSPEKIQAAWDLRWLDLFIHRDVPELVCAFAHPGHEESRRYLLDKLSEQNNQQKRQRNHDFFTNIFTGLERSGMQDSELLELMMSVMENEKSYNPYRFDYAQFQQMLRFPASFSSRLEALLPNQRYYESRAQLEYVIHQLRSRE
;
A
#
# COMPACT_ATOMS: atom_id res chain seq x y z
N MET A 1 -5.16 -3.36 64.98
CA MET A 1 -5.51 -4.72 65.42
C MET A 1 -4.46 -5.69 64.87
N SER A 2 -3.99 -6.68 65.63
CA SER A 2 -2.93 -7.59 65.15
C SER A 2 -3.49 -8.60 64.15
N THR A 3 -3.66 -8.18 62.90
CA THR A 3 -4.08 -9.04 61.77
C THR A 3 -3.19 -10.29 61.66
N ALA A 4 -1.89 -10.15 61.92
CA ALA A 4 -0.93 -11.26 61.93
C ALA A 4 -1.32 -12.38 62.92
N LEU A 5 -1.73 -12.03 64.15
CA LEU A 5 -2.09 -13.02 65.16
C LEU A 5 -3.36 -13.81 64.80
N LEU A 6 -4.36 -13.13 64.22
CA LEU A 6 -5.58 -13.77 63.73
C LEU A 6 -5.28 -14.68 62.53
N GLN A 7 -4.36 -14.28 61.66
CA GLN A 7 -3.89 -15.11 60.53
C GLN A 7 -3.11 -16.34 61.01
N GLU A 8 -2.26 -16.21 62.03
CA GLU A 8 -1.56 -17.34 62.65
C GLU A 8 -2.55 -18.34 63.26
N LEU A 9 -3.55 -17.86 64.02
CA LEU A 9 -4.60 -18.74 64.54
C LEU A 9 -5.37 -19.43 63.41
N HIS A 10 -5.66 -18.73 62.32
CA HIS A 10 -6.38 -19.28 61.17
C HIS A 10 -5.59 -20.39 60.48
N GLN A 11 -4.26 -20.24 60.38
CA GLN A 11 -3.39 -21.30 59.87
C GLN A 11 -3.41 -22.55 60.78
N GLU A 12 -3.38 -22.36 62.11
CA GLU A 12 -3.38 -23.47 63.06
C GLU A 12 -4.71 -24.22 63.11
N VAL A 13 -5.82 -23.49 63.08
CA VAL A 13 -7.16 -24.05 63.00
C VAL A 13 -7.34 -24.85 61.70
N ARG A 14 -6.90 -24.30 60.55
CA ARG A 14 -6.93 -25.01 59.26
C ARG A 14 -6.07 -26.27 59.27
N ARG A 15 -4.91 -26.24 59.91
CA ARG A 15 -4.07 -27.43 60.10
C ARG A 15 -4.82 -28.51 60.90
N LEU A 16 -5.53 -28.15 61.96
CA LEU A 16 -6.29 -29.10 62.78
C LEU A 16 -7.48 -29.69 62.02
N TYR A 17 -8.13 -28.95 61.11
CA TYR A 17 -9.11 -29.54 60.19
C TYR A 17 -8.53 -30.62 59.29
N ILE A 18 -7.29 -30.41 58.81
CA ILE A 18 -6.62 -31.37 57.93
C ILE A 18 -6.13 -32.59 58.72
N ALA A 19 -5.57 -32.35 59.91
CA ALA A 19 -4.95 -33.40 60.72
C ALA A 19 -5.96 -34.20 61.57
N GLY A 20 -7.15 -33.65 61.82
CA GLY A 20 -8.18 -34.23 62.67
C GLY A 20 -8.31 -33.49 64.00
N SER A 21 -9.55 -33.21 64.42
CA SER A 21 -9.87 -32.42 65.61
C SER A 21 -9.40 -33.06 66.92
N ASP A 22 -9.23 -34.38 66.95
CA ASP A 22 -8.80 -35.11 68.15
C ASP A 22 -7.36 -34.77 68.55
N LEU A 23 -6.56 -34.21 67.62
CA LEU A 23 -5.20 -33.73 67.88
C LEU A 23 -5.15 -32.33 68.49
N ALA A 24 -6.29 -31.68 68.72
CA ALA A 24 -6.32 -30.33 69.30
C ALA A 24 -5.98 -30.32 70.80
N ALA A 25 -6.29 -31.40 71.52
CA ALA A 25 -5.98 -31.53 72.94
C ALA A 25 -4.47 -31.50 73.17
N GLY A 26 -4.01 -30.56 73.99
CA GLY A 26 -2.57 -30.38 74.26
C GLY A 26 -1.74 -29.87 73.07
N ASP A 27 -2.35 -29.39 71.98
CA ASP A 27 -1.63 -28.92 70.80
C ASP A 27 -0.65 -27.78 71.14
N PHE A 28 0.65 -28.01 70.91
CA PHE A 28 1.70 -27.07 71.31
C PHE A 28 1.57 -25.71 70.61
N ARG A 29 1.08 -25.67 69.37
CA ARG A 29 0.99 -24.43 68.58
C ARG A 29 -0.17 -23.56 69.07
N LEU A 30 -1.33 -24.17 69.33
CA LEU A 30 -2.45 -23.49 70.00
C LEU A 30 -2.06 -23.02 71.42
N LYS A 31 -1.33 -23.85 72.18
CA LYS A 31 -0.84 -23.50 73.52
C LYS A 31 0.10 -22.30 73.51
N ARG A 32 0.93 -22.18 72.47
CA ARG A 32 1.81 -21.01 72.25
C ARG A 32 1.03 -19.73 71.93
N LEU A 33 -0.10 -19.83 71.22
CA LEU A 33 -0.94 -18.69 70.84
C LEU A 33 -1.85 -18.21 71.98
N LEU A 34 -2.32 -19.12 72.83
CA LEU A 34 -3.32 -18.84 73.87
C LEU A 34 -3.01 -17.61 74.77
N PRO A 35 -1.78 -17.43 75.31
CA PRO A 35 -1.49 -16.27 76.18
C PRO A 35 -1.68 -14.92 75.48
N GLN A 36 -1.38 -14.84 74.18
CA GLN A 36 -1.54 -13.60 73.40
C GLN A 36 -3.02 -13.27 73.21
N PHE A 37 -3.87 -14.27 72.97
CA PHE A 37 -5.32 -14.10 72.89
C PHE A 37 -5.95 -13.74 74.24
N GLN A 38 -5.47 -14.32 75.35
CA GLN A 38 -5.92 -13.97 76.70
C GLN A 38 -5.58 -12.52 77.05
N GLN A 39 -4.34 -12.09 76.79
CA GLN A 39 -3.89 -10.71 77.03
C GLN A 39 -4.69 -9.70 76.20
N LEU A 40 -4.95 -9.97 74.92
CA LEU A 40 -5.81 -9.12 74.09
C LEU A 40 -7.27 -9.20 74.53
N GLY A 41 -7.70 -10.33 75.08
CA GLY A 41 -9.03 -10.57 75.62
C GLY A 41 -9.39 -9.68 76.82
N GLU A 42 -8.39 -9.24 77.61
CA GLU A 42 -8.59 -8.24 78.67
C GLU A 42 -9.12 -6.90 78.13
N ARG A 43 -8.79 -6.60 76.86
CA ARG A 43 -9.12 -5.31 76.22
C ARG A 43 -10.25 -5.41 75.20
N ALA A 44 -10.57 -6.61 74.72
CA ALA A 44 -11.56 -6.82 73.68
C ALA A 44 -12.28 -8.17 73.80
N ALA A 45 -13.61 -8.12 73.90
CA ALA A 45 -14.46 -9.29 74.10
C ALA A 45 -14.32 -10.36 72.99
N VAL A 46 -14.02 -9.94 71.75
CA VAL A 46 -13.85 -10.88 70.62
C VAL A 46 -12.59 -11.73 70.78
N PHE A 47 -11.47 -11.12 71.23
CA PHE A 47 -10.22 -11.85 71.51
C PHE A 47 -10.36 -12.73 72.74
N LYS A 48 -11.15 -12.30 73.73
CA LYS A 48 -11.50 -13.11 74.90
C LYS A 48 -12.21 -14.40 74.47
N ARG A 49 -13.24 -14.29 73.63
CA ARG A 49 -13.98 -15.45 73.10
C ARG A 49 -13.11 -16.37 72.22
N LEU A 50 -12.23 -15.80 71.41
CA LEU A 50 -11.26 -16.59 70.64
C LEU A 50 -10.29 -17.34 71.58
N GLY A 51 -9.78 -16.68 72.63
CA GLY A 51 -8.95 -17.30 73.66
C GLY A 51 -9.66 -18.41 74.44
N GLU A 52 -10.92 -18.20 74.81
CA GLU A 52 -11.77 -19.23 75.44
C GLU A 52 -11.98 -20.44 74.52
N GLY A 53 -12.20 -20.21 73.21
CA GLY A 53 -12.29 -21.28 72.22
C GLY A 53 -10.98 -22.07 72.06
N ILE A 54 -9.82 -21.39 72.06
CA ILE A 54 -8.50 -22.05 72.06
C ILE A 54 -8.30 -22.89 73.33
N ALA A 55 -8.62 -22.34 74.51
CA ALA A 55 -8.49 -23.04 75.78
C ALA A 55 -9.38 -24.30 75.84
N SER A 56 -10.62 -24.19 75.36
CA SER A 56 -11.58 -25.29 75.27
C SER A 56 -11.12 -26.43 74.34
N LEU A 57 -10.32 -26.13 73.33
CA LEU A 57 -9.68 -27.12 72.46
C LEU A 57 -8.46 -27.80 73.11
N LEU A 58 -7.67 -27.05 73.86
CA LEU A 58 -6.43 -27.54 74.50
C LEU A 58 -6.70 -28.44 75.70
N GLU A 59 -7.65 -28.05 76.53
CA GLU A 59 -7.98 -28.72 77.80
C GLU A 59 -9.48 -29.05 77.79
N PRO A 60 -9.90 -30.06 77.01
CA PRO A 60 -11.29 -30.50 77.03
C PRO A 60 -11.58 -31.12 78.41
N GLY A 61 -12.40 -30.45 79.22
CA GLY A 61 -12.72 -30.90 80.58
C GLY A 61 -13.26 -32.33 80.67
N ASP A 62 -13.18 -32.90 81.87
CA ASP A 62 -13.42 -34.33 82.17
C ASP A 62 -14.90 -34.75 81.94
N GLY A 63 -15.22 -35.15 80.70
CA GLY A 63 -16.32 -36.07 80.37
C GLY A 63 -17.73 -35.46 80.16
N GLN A 64 -18.31 -35.74 78.99
CA GLN A 64 -19.67 -35.40 78.48
C GLN A 64 -19.90 -33.99 77.88
N GLY A 65 -18.84 -33.26 77.51
CA GLY A 65 -18.94 -31.99 76.77
C GLY A 65 -18.87 -32.12 75.25
N THR A 66 -19.30 -31.06 74.54
CA THR A 66 -19.24 -30.84 73.09
C THR A 66 -18.02 -31.47 72.39
N PRO A 67 -18.18 -32.26 71.30
CA PRO A 67 -17.07 -32.91 70.60
C PRO A 67 -15.97 -31.93 70.15
N ALA A 68 -14.72 -32.41 70.06
CA ALA A 68 -13.57 -31.60 69.63
C ALA A 68 -13.78 -30.96 68.24
N ALA A 69 -14.41 -31.70 67.31
CA ALA A 69 -14.78 -31.18 66.00
C ALA A 69 -15.73 -29.98 66.08
N VAL A 70 -16.69 -30.00 66.99
CA VAL A 70 -17.66 -28.91 67.17
C VAL A 70 -16.98 -27.69 67.80
N ARG A 71 -16.13 -27.88 68.82
CA ARG A 71 -15.33 -26.79 69.40
C ARG A 71 -14.39 -26.14 68.37
N LEU A 72 -13.77 -26.94 67.51
CA LEU A 72 -12.91 -26.45 66.45
C LEU A 72 -13.73 -25.63 65.46
N GLN A 73 -14.91 -26.12 65.07
CA GLN A 73 -15.85 -25.39 64.22
C GLN A 73 -16.30 -24.06 64.82
N GLU A 74 -16.66 -24.03 66.10
CA GLU A 74 -17.09 -22.81 66.79
C GLU A 74 -15.96 -21.75 66.83
N LEU A 75 -14.74 -22.16 67.18
CA LEU A 75 -13.57 -21.27 67.15
C LEU A 75 -13.33 -20.72 65.73
N THR A 76 -13.43 -21.58 64.72
CA THR A 76 -13.20 -21.22 63.31
C THR A 76 -14.24 -20.23 62.83
N LEU A 77 -15.52 -20.48 63.10
CA LEU A 77 -16.61 -19.60 62.69
C LEU A 77 -16.45 -18.20 63.30
N LEU A 78 -16.08 -18.11 64.58
CA LEU A 78 -15.81 -16.83 65.21
C LEU A 78 -14.59 -16.14 64.59
N LEU A 79 -13.52 -16.89 64.34
CA LEU A 79 -12.29 -16.36 63.74
C LEU A 79 -12.52 -15.83 62.32
N GLU A 80 -13.20 -16.60 61.46
CA GLU A 80 -13.55 -16.18 60.10
C GLU A 80 -14.46 -14.95 60.11
N SER A 81 -15.46 -14.91 61.01
CA SER A 81 -16.33 -13.73 61.17
C SER A 81 -15.52 -12.47 61.50
N VAL A 82 -14.53 -12.58 62.40
CA VAL A 82 -13.62 -11.47 62.72
C VAL A 82 -12.78 -11.08 61.50
N LEU A 83 -12.19 -12.04 60.80
CA LEU A 83 -11.38 -11.77 59.61
C LEU A 83 -12.18 -11.12 58.48
N TYR A 84 -13.41 -11.56 58.23
CA TYR A 84 -14.29 -10.97 57.21
C TYR A 84 -14.66 -9.53 57.53
N THR A 85 -14.92 -9.20 58.81
CA THR A 85 -15.20 -7.82 59.23
C THR A 85 -13.99 -6.88 59.17
N GLN A 86 -12.77 -7.43 59.05
CA GLN A 86 -11.55 -6.64 58.87
C GLN A 86 -11.22 -6.38 57.39
N GLY A 87 -11.96 -6.97 56.44
CA GLY A 87 -11.81 -6.66 55.02
C GLY A 87 -12.28 -5.25 54.71
N VAL A 88 -11.39 -4.39 54.22
CA VAL A 88 -11.76 -3.09 53.66
C VAL A 88 -11.88 -3.25 52.15
N THR A 89 -13.10 -3.11 51.62
CA THR A 89 -13.38 -3.14 50.17
C THR A 89 -13.78 -1.77 49.62
N ALA A 90 -13.69 -0.72 50.43
CA ALA A 90 -13.95 0.65 49.98
C ALA A 90 -12.75 1.13 49.14
N PRO A 91 -12.96 1.50 47.86
CA PRO A 91 -11.90 2.14 47.09
C PRO A 91 -11.51 3.47 47.74
N GLU A 92 -10.23 3.82 47.72
CA GLU A 92 -9.78 5.14 48.14
C GLU A 92 -10.30 6.21 47.16
N GLY A 93 -11.04 7.20 47.66
CA GLY A 93 -11.49 8.34 46.85
C GLY A 93 -12.91 8.81 47.16
N LYS A 94 -13.26 10.01 46.67
CA LYS A 94 -14.64 10.50 46.68
C LYS A 94 -15.37 9.93 45.46
N PRO A 95 -16.58 9.34 45.62
CA PRO A 95 -17.43 9.02 44.48
C PRO A 95 -17.64 10.28 43.62
N GLY A 96 -17.48 10.13 42.32
CA GLY A 96 -17.68 11.18 41.33
C GLY A 96 -18.58 10.69 40.20
N GLU A 97 -19.00 11.61 39.33
CA GLU A 97 -19.77 11.26 38.14
C GLU A 97 -18.97 10.34 37.21
N LEU A 98 -19.61 9.28 36.74
CA LEU A 98 -19.05 8.43 35.69
C LEU A 98 -19.12 9.21 34.38
N ARG A 99 -17.96 9.44 33.76
CA ARG A 99 -17.89 10.04 32.42
C ARG A 99 -18.51 9.07 31.42
N SER A 100 -19.72 9.35 30.95
CA SER A 100 -20.31 8.63 29.82
C SER A 100 -19.86 9.23 28.51
N ARG A 101 -19.22 8.44 27.64
CA ARG A 101 -18.97 8.80 26.24
C ARG A 101 -20.17 8.30 25.43
N ASN A 102 -20.65 9.11 24.47
CA ASN A 102 -21.75 8.77 23.57
C ASN A 102 -21.32 7.76 22.48
N LEU A 103 -20.59 6.70 22.86
CA LEU A 103 -20.17 5.63 21.98
C LEU A 103 -21.04 4.39 22.25
N PHE A 104 -21.94 4.09 21.31
CA PHE A 104 -22.89 2.98 21.44
C PHE A 104 -22.41 1.77 20.64
N LEU A 105 -21.77 0.83 21.32
CA LEU A 105 -21.34 -0.45 20.76
C LEU A 105 -22.16 -1.60 21.35
N ASP A 106 -22.40 -2.64 20.57
CA ASP A 106 -23.14 -3.81 21.02
C ASP A 106 -22.23 -5.03 21.24
N THR A 107 -22.80 -6.17 21.64
CA THR A 107 -22.06 -7.44 21.78
C THR A 107 -22.83 -8.61 21.16
N LYS A 108 -23.54 -8.35 20.06
CA LYS A 108 -24.49 -9.32 19.49
C LYS A 108 -23.81 -10.46 18.72
N LEU A 109 -22.54 -10.32 18.34
CA LEU A 109 -21.87 -11.31 17.51
C LEU A 109 -21.43 -12.55 18.31
N PRO A 110 -21.50 -13.76 17.73
CA PRO A 110 -21.01 -14.96 18.39
C PRO A 110 -19.48 -14.94 18.45
N TYR A 111 -18.93 -15.44 19.57
CA TYR A 111 -17.48 -15.47 19.77
C TYR A 111 -16.70 -16.15 18.65
N ARG A 112 -17.25 -17.21 18.02
CA ARG A 112 -16.60 -17.91 16.91
C ARG A 112 -16.28 -16.97 15.74
N LYS A 113 -17.16 -16.01 15.45
CA LYS A 113 -16.95 -15.00 14.42
C LYS A 113 -15.85 -14.02 14.84
N LEU A 114 -15.92 -13.54 16.07
CA LEU A 114 -14.93 -12.60 16.62
C LEU A 114 -13.54 -13.19 16.81
N ALA A 115 -13.44 -14.49 17.09
CA ALA A 115 -12.18 -15.17 17.36
C ALA A 115 -11.22 -15.09 16.15
N VAL A 116 -11.76 -15.17 14.94
CA VAL A 116 -10.99 -15.06 13.69
C VAL A 116 -10.40 -13.65 13.54
N VAL A 117 -11.23 -12.62 13.74
CA VAL A 117 -10.80 -11.21 13.66
C VAL A 117 -9.81 -10.88 14.76
N ARG A 118 -10.06 -11.33 15.99
CA ARG A 118 -9.13 -11.16 17.10
C ARG A 118 -7.80 -11.82 16.80
N GLN A 119 -7.79 -13.04 16.28
CA GLN A 119 -6.55 -13.72 15.90
C GLN A 119 -5.78 -12.89 14.86
N ALA A 120 -6.46 -12.38 13.83
CA ALA A 120 -5.83 -11.53 12.82
C ALA A 120 -5.24 -10.24 13.41
N LEU A 121 -5.89 -9.61 14.40
CA LEU A 121 -5.43 -8.37 15.04
C LEU A 121 -4.38 -8.58 16.14
N THR A 122 -4.19 -9.81 16.63
CA THR A 122 -3.30 -10.08 17.79
C THR A 122 -2.12 -10.98 17.46
N THR A 123 -2.03 -11.49 16.23
CA THR A 123 -0.94 -12.36 15.80
C THR A 123 -0.30 -11.86 14.50
N THR A 124 0.82 -12.46 14.15
CA THR A 124 1.53 -12.21 12.89
C THR A 124 1.27 -13.35 11.89
N GLY A 125 1.37 -13.04 10.60
CA GLY A 125 1.12 -14.01 9.52
C GLY A 125 0.55 -13.34 8.26
N SER A 126 0.61 -14.05 7.14
CA SER A 126 -0.01 -13.67 5.87
C SER A 126 -1.54 -13.83 5.92
N GLY A 127 -2.28 -13.08 5.12
CA GLY A 127 -3.75 -13.22 5.00
C GLY A 127 -4.56 -12.47 6.07
N ARG A 128 -3.90 -11.75 6.99
CA ARG A 128 -4.58 -11.02 8.07
C ARG A 128 -5.34 -9.79 7.58
N TYR A 129 -4.79 -9.10 6.57
CA TYR A 129 -5.38 -7.87 6.02
C TYR A 129 -6.76 -8.14 5.41
N GLU A 130 -6.89 -9.23 4.66
CA GLU A 130 -8.14 -9.68 4.06
C GLU A 130 -9.19 -10.00 5.14
N ILE A 131 -8.79 -10.67 6.23
CA ILE A 131 -9.70 -10.97 7.35
C ILE A 131 -10.20 -9.69 8.02
N VAL A 132 -9.30 -8.74 8.28
CA VAL A 132 -9.65 -7.47 8.95
C VAL A 132 -10.55 -6.60 8.06
N THR A 133 -10.24 -6.51 6.77
CA THR A 133 -11.04 -5.72 5.82
C THR A 133 -12.42 -6.32 5.60
N GLU A 134 -12.54 -7.65 5.50
CA GLU A 134 -13.84 -8.31 5.36
C GLU A 134 -14.69 -8.19 6.64
N ALA A 135 -14.06 -8.33 7.82
CA ALA A 135 -14.73 -8.07 9.10
C ALA A 135 -15.27 -6.64 9.21
N PHE A 136 -14.54 -5.65 8.68
CA PHE A 136 -15.01 -4.27 8.63
C PHE A 136 -16.22 -4.10 7.71
N LYS A 137 -16.20 -4.69 6.50
CA LYS A 137 -17.35 -4.66 5.58
C LYS A 137 -18.59 -5.33 6.18
N GLU A 138 -18.41 -6.42 6.92
CA GLU A 138 -19.49 -7.10 7.66
C GLU A 138 -20.00 -6.30 8.88
N GLY A 139 -19.42 -5.13 9.17
CA GLY A 139 -19.81 -4.29 10.32
C GLY A 139 -19.38 -4.85 11.68
N MET A 140 -18.43 -5.80 11.71
CA MET A 140 -18.07 -6.50 12.95
C MET A 140 -17.45 -5.58 14.00
N PHE A 141 -16.82 -4.48 13.58
CA PHE A 141 -16.23 -3.50 14.49
C PHE A 141 -17.26 -2.72 15.31
N GLN A 142 -18.56 -2.86 15.05
CA GLN A 142 -19.62 -2.37 15.94
C GLN A 142 -19.80 -3.22 17.21
N ASP A 143 -19.08 -4.36 17.31
CA ASP A 143 -18.99 -5.14 18.53
C ASP A 143 -17.93 -4.57 19.48
N LEU A 144 -18.36 -4.20 20.69
CA LEU A 144 -17.54 -3.61 21.76
C LEU A 144 -16.25 -4.39 22.04
N ARG A 145 -16.25 -5.72 21.86
CA ARG A 145 -15.08 -6.55 22.15
C ARG A 145 -13.95 -6.39 21.14
N LEU A 146 -14.24 -5.89 19.93
CA LEU A 146 -13.21 -5.57 18.93
C LEU A 146 -12.66 -4.15 19.08
N PHE A 147 -13.35 -3.28 19.81
CA PHE A 147 -12.95 -1.88 19.96
C PHE A 147 -11.53 -1.68 20.51
N PRO A 148 -11.10 -2.32 21.61
CA PRO A 148 -9.71 -2.21 22.08
C PRO A 148 -8.69 -2.71 21.06
N LEU A 149 -9.07 -3.71 20.26
CA LEU A 149 -8.20 -4.29 19.23
C LEU A 149 -8.07 -3.37 18.02
N ALA A 150 -9.14 -2.65 17.65
CA ALA A 150 -9.08 -1.61 16.63
C ALA A 150 -8.08 -0.51 17.01
N ILE A 151 -8.12 -0.06 18.27
CA ILE A 151 -7.15 0.93 18.76
C ILE A 151 -5.74 0.35 18.78
N ALA A 152 -5.57 -0.88 19.28
CA ALA A 152 -4.26 -1.55 19.31
C ALA A 152 -3.67 -1.75 17.90
N ALA A 153 -4.52 -1.92 16.87
CA ALA A 153 -4.11 -2.08 15.49
C ALA A 153 -3.36 -0.87 14.93
N LEU A 154 -3.47 0.33 15.53
CA LEU A 154 -2.62 1.48 15.19
C LEU A 154 -1.12 1.18 15.36
N ASN A 155 -0.77 0.20 16.19
CA ASN A 155 0.59 -0.28 16.41
C ASN A 155 0.88 -1.63 15.71
N ASP A 156 0.05 -2.06 14.75
CA ASP A 156 0.29 -3.32 14.02
C ASP A 156 1.62 -3.23 13.23
N PRO A 157 2.45 -4.29 13.24
CA PRO A 157 3.69 -4.33 12.46
C PRO A 157 3.47 -4.25 10.94
N TYR A 158 2.31 -4.67 10.44
CA TYR A 158 1.93 -4.51 9.04
C TYR A 158 1.31 -3.13 8.85
N SER A 159 1.99 -2.29 8.06
CA SER A 159 1.59 -0.90 7.82
C SER A 159 0.16 -0.75 7.33
N GLU A 160 -0.29 -1.68 6.49
CA GLU A 160 -1.58 -1.67 5.82
C GLU A 160 -2.73 -1.87 6.80
N ILE A 161 -2.55 -2.71 7.83
CA ILE A 161 -3.56 -2.89 8.90
C ILE A 161 -3.60 -1.65 9.79
N ALA A 162 -2.44 -1.09 10.13
CA ALA A 162 -2.40 0.11 10.96
C ALA A 162 -2.97 1.34 10.24
N GLU A 163 -2.70 1.47 8.94
CA GLU A 163 -3.28 2.50 8.07
C GLU A 163 -4.79 2.33 7.96
N PHE A 164 -5.27 1.12 7.66
CA PHE A 164 -6.70 0.82 7.57
C PHE A 164 -7.44 1.08 8.89
N SER A 165 -6.79 0.81 10.04
CA SER A 165 -7.36 1.16 11.34
C SER A 165 -7.47 2.68 11.54
N MET A 166 -6.42 3.42 11.18
CA MET A 166 -6.35 4.88 11.29
C MET A 166 -7.34 5.59 10.36
N THR A 167 -7.50 5.10 9.12
CA THR A 167 -8.28 5.79 8.09
C THR A 167 -9.73 5.31 8.01
N GLU A 168 -10.02 4.05 8.27
CA GLU A 168 -11.36 3.48 8.05
C GLU A 168 -12.01 3.01 9.35
N ILE A 169 -11.37 2.09 10.09
CA ILE A 169 -12.01 1.43 11.24
C ILE A 169 -12.32 2.43 12.34
N LEU A 170 -11.32 3.17 12.83
CA LEU A 170 -11.53 4.07 13.97
C LEU A 170 -12.42 5.27 13.62
N PRO A 171 -12.29 5.92 12.44
CA PRO A 171 -13.23 6.96 12.04
C PRO A 171 -14.68 6.48 11.89
N SER A 172 -14.93 5.19 11.61
CA SER A 172 -16.28 4.64 11.51
C SER A 172 -17.09 4.67 12.80
N TYR A 173 -16.45 4.86 13.95
CA TYR A 173 -17.12 5.06 15.24
C TYR A 173 -17.72 6.47 15.41
N GLY A 174 -17.46 7.38 14.46
CA GLY A 174 -17.92 8.76 14.49
C GLY A 174 -17.17 9.65 15.50
N PRO A 175 -17.57 10.92 15.66
CA PRO A 175 -16.79 11.92 16.42
C PRO A 175 -16.51 11.56 17.87
N ALA A 176 -17.36 10.73 18.50
CA ALA A 176 -17.20 10.30 19.88
C ALA A 176 -15.87 9.56 20.15
N ILE A 177 -15.27 8.92 19.14
CA ILE A 177 -13.97 8.24 19.28
C ILE A 177 -12.84 9.21 19.57
N ALA A 178 -12.89 10.44 19.04
CA ALA A 178 -11.81 11.40 19.16
C ALA A 178 -11.55 11.74 20.64
N GLY A 179 -12.62 12.02 21.40
CA GLY A 179 -12.52 12.28 22.84
C GLY A 179 -11.94 11.10 23.65
N TYR A 180 -12.23 9.85 23.25
CA TYR A 180 -11.65 8.67 23.90
C TYR A 180 -10.16 8.52 23.59
N LEU A 181 -9.76 8.79 22.34
CA LEU A 181 -8.37 8.72 21.92
C LEU A 181 -7.53 9.85 22.55
N ILE A 182 -8.08 11.06 22.70
CA ILE A 182 -7.42 12.21 23.34
C ILE A 182 -7.02 11.87 24.78
N GLU A 183 -7.90 11.26 25.58
CA GLU A 183 -7.61 10.88 26.98
C GLU A 183 -6.41 9.93 27.12
N ASN A 184 -6.12 9.17 26.07
CA ASN A 184 -5.08 8.15 26.06
C ASN A 184 -3.95 8.49 25.07
N LEU A 185 -3.90 9.73 24.56
CA LEU A 185 -2.85 10.19 23.67
C LEU A 185 -1.58 10.47 24.48
N ASN A 186 -0.51 9.77 24.17
CA ASN A 186 0.80 10.09 24.72
C ASN A 186 1.53 11.04 23.77
N ILE A 187 1.56 12.32 24.12
CA ILE A 187 2.24 13.37 23.33
C ILE A 187 3.76 13.20 23.24
N ALA A 188 4.36 12.37 24.11
CA ALA A 188 5.77 11.99 24.05
C ALA A 188 5.99 10.65 23.32
N GLY A 189 4.94 10.06 22.76
CA GLY A 189 5.00 8.77 22.07
C GLY A 189 5.56 8.85 20.65
N GLY A 190 5.66 7.68 20.03
CA GLY A 190 6.17 7.50 18.66
C GLY A 190 5.07 7.21 17.64
N LYS A 191 5.37 6.35 16.67
CA LYS A 191 4.54 6.07 15.48
C LYS A 191 3.07 5.72 15.77
N SER A 192 2.78 4.93 16.79
CA SER A 192 1.40 4.56 17.14
C SER A 192 0.59 5.76 17.62
N GLU A 193 1.22 6.67 18.38
CA GLU A 193 0.60 7.88 18.91
C GLU A 193 0.43 8.93 17.81
N VAL A 194 1.35 9.00 16.85
CA VAL A 194 1.17 9.80 15.63
C VAL A 194 -0.07 9.36 14.85
N ARG A 195 -0.25 8.05 14.65
CA ARG A 195 -1.45 7.51 13.96
C ARG A 195 -2.72 7.78 14.78
N LYS A 196 -2.63 7.67 16.11
CA LYS A 196 -3.74 8.01 17.01
C LYS A 196 -4.14 9.49 16.88
N LEU A 197 -3.17 10.41 16.83
CA LEU A 197 -3.41 11.84 16.61
C LEU A 197 -4.05 12.11 15.25
N LYS A 198 -3.57 11.48 14.17
CA LYS A 198 -4.20 11.60 12.84
C LYS A 198 -5.64 11.05 12.83
N THR A 199 -5.90 9.99 13.59
CA THR A 199 -7.26 9.46 13.80
C THR A 199 -8.14 10.46 14.54
N ILE A 200 -7.62 11.10 15.60
CA ILE A 200 -8.33 12.15 16.36
C ILE A 200 -8.74 13.28 15.42
N ALA A 201 -7.80 13.79 14.60
CA ALA A 201 -8.08 14.85 13.63
C ALA A 201 -9.15 14.44 12.61
N LYS A 202 -9.04 13.23 12.04
CA LYS A 202 -9.98 12.73 11.03
C LYS A 202 -11.39 12.52 11.59
N ALA A 203 -11.52 11.99 12.81
CA ALA A 203 -12.82 11.67 13.40
C ALA A 203 -13.48 12.86 14.11
N GLY A 204 -12.69 13.68 14.80
CA GLY A 204 -13.17 14.79 15.64
C GLY A 204 -13.42 16.10 14.89
N GLY A 205 -12.83 16.27 13.69
CA GLY A 205 -13.00 17.47 12.88
C GLY A 205 -12.57 18.73 13.62
N THR A 206 -13.40 19.79 13.57
CA THR A 206 -13.06 21.09 14.15
C THR A 206 -13.11 21.14 15.67
N GLU A 207 -13.83 20.21 16.32
CA GLU A 207 -14.03 20.21 17.78
C GLU A 207 -12.75 19.88 18.56
N VAL A 208 -11.76 19.28 17.91
CA VAL A 208 -10.51 18.80 18.53
C VAL A 208 -9.28 19.63 18.16
N LEU A 209 -9.47 20.77 17.47
CA LEU A 209 -8.37 21.57 16.95
C LEU A 209 -7.54 22.22 18.05
N GLU A 210 -8.15 22.53 19.20
CA GLU A 210 -7.42 23.08 20.35
C GLU A 210 -6.44 22.04 20.92
N GLU A 211 -6.85 20.78 21.07
CA GLU A 211 -6.01 19.68 21.53
C GLU A 211 -4.91 19.34 20.51
N ILE A 212 -5.23 19.39 19.21
CA ILE A 212 -4.24 19.22 18.14
C ILE A 212 -3.21 20.35 18.19
N PHE A 213 -3.65 21.60 18.38
CA PHE A 213 -2.74 22.74 18.51
C PHE A 213 -1.82 22.61 19.74
N GLN A 214 -2.34 22.17 20.88
CA GLN A 214 -1.52 21.89 22.06
C GLN A 214 -0.48 20.78 21.80
N ALA A 215 -0.84 19.75 21.04
CA ALA A 215 0.09 18.71 20.62
C ALA A 215 1.18 19.23 19.67
N ALA A 216 0.86 20.20 18.80
CA ALA A 216 1.82 20.89 17.93
C ALA A 216 2.84 21.75 18.71
N GLU A 217 2.42 22.33 19.83
CA GLU A 217 3.27 23.14 20.70
C GLU A 217 4.20 22.29 21.59
N THR A 218 3.68 21.21 22.19
CA THR A 218 4.34 20.55 23.34
C THR A 218 4.72 19.09 23.12
N GLY A 219 4.32 18.48 22.00
CA GLY A 219 4.60 17.08 21.72
C GLY A 219 6.08 16.78 21.43
N SER A 220 6.39 15.48 21.29
CA SER A 220 7.61 15.01 20.64
C SER A 220 7.68 15.50 19.19
N ASP A 221 8.86 15.50 18.57
CA ASP A 221 9.01 16.04 17.21
C ASP A 221 8.10 15.36 16.17
N ASP A 222 7.88 14.06 16.31
CA ASP A 222 6.97 13.30 15.44
C ASP A 222 5.50 13.67 15.67
N ILE A 223 5.10 13.85 16.94
CA ILE A 223 3.75 14.28 17.32
C ILE A 223 3.50 15.72 16.86
N ARG A 224 4.46 16.62 17.06
CA ARG A 224 4.38 17.99 16.59
C ARG A 224 4.22 18.05 15.08
N ALA A 225 5.06 17.34 14.34
CA ALA A 225 4.97 17.30 12.88
C ALA A 225 3.59 16.83 12.41
N ALA A 226 3.07 15.74 12.98
CA ALA A 226 1.73 15.24 12.63
C ALA A 226 0.61 16.22 13.02
N ALA A 227 0.71 16.88 14.17
CA ALA A 227 -0.25 17.88 14.60
C ALA A 227 -0.28 19.09 13.66
N ILE A 228 0.89 19.60 13.28
CA ILE A 228 1.05 20.74 12.36
C ILE A 228 0.40 20.44 11.01
N GLU A 229 0.62 19.25 10.45
CA GLU A 229 -0.03 18.82 9.20
C GLU A 229 -1.56 18.87 9.31
N CYS A 230 -2.14 18.49 10.45
CA CYS A 230 -3.59 18.51 10.67
C CYS A 230 -4.19 19.93 10.75
N LEU A 231 -3.39 20.96 11.04
CA LEU A 231 -3.86 22.34 11.20
C LEU A 231 -3.93 23.12 9.86
N GLY A 232 -3.34 22.59 8.78
CA GLY A 232 -3.15 23.31 7.52
C GLY A 232 -4.43 23.90 6.90
N SER A 233 -5.57 23.21 7.03
CA SER A 233 -6.85 23.65 6.44
C SER A 233 -7.59 24.72 7.27
N HIS A 234 -6.99 25.23 8.35
CA HIS A 234 -7.66 26.07 9.33
C HIS A 234 -6.94 27.42 9.47
N GLU A 235 -7.55 28.47 8.89
CA GLU A 235 -6.99 29.83 8.81
C GLU A 235 -6.56 30.42 10.17
N ALA A 236 -7.27 30.07 11.24
CA ALA A 236 -6.97 30.51 12.61
C ALA A 236 -5.53 30.17 13.06
N TYR A 237 -4.93 29.11 12.51
CA TYR A 237 -3.59 28.65 12.88
C TYR A 237 -2.49 29.10 11.92
N LEU A 238 -2.83 29.84 10.87
CA LEU A 238 -1.86 30.35 9.89
C LEU A 238 -0.68 31.10 10.52
N PRO A 239 -0.85 31.98 11.53
CA PRO A 239 0.29 32.63 12.19
C PRO A 239 1.29 31.65 12.80
N ALA A 240 0.81 30.58 13.44
CA ALA A 240 1.66 29.54 14.02
C ALA A 240 2.34 28.70 12.95
N LEU A 241 1.64 28.34 11.87
CA LEU A 241 2.23 27.64 10.72
C LEU A 241 3.39 28.44 10.09
N LEU A 242 3.22 29.75 9.96
CA LEU A 242 4.27 30.64 9.48
C LEU A 242 5.48 30.66 10.43
N GLU A 243 5.25 30.72 11.74
CA GLU A 243 6.32 30.64 12.75
C GLU A 243 7.08 29.29 12.66
N TRP A 244 6.36 28.17 12.70
CA TRP A 244 6.96 26.83 12.65
C TRP A 244 7.71 26.55 11.34
N SER A 245 7.39 27.23 10.24
CA SER A 245 8.16 27.19 8.99
C SER A 245 9.59 27.76 9.10
N THR A 246 9.92 28.36 10.24
CA THR A 246 11.27 28.87 10.58
C THR A 246 11.95 28.09 11.71
N ASP A 247 11.32 27.03 12.23
CA ASP A 247 11.83 26.24 13.35
C ASP A 247 13.25 25.68 13.06
N LYS A 248 14.07 25.52 14.10
CA LYS A 248 15.43 24.96 13.98
C LYS A 248 15.39 23.50 13.50
N LYS A 249 14.35 22.75 13.86
CA LYS A 249 14.20 21.33 13.53
C LYS A 249 13.63 21.15 12.13
N LYS A 250 14.31 20.33 11.32
CA LYS A 250 13.93 20.04 9.92
C LYS A 250 12.51 19.49 9.81
N VAL A 251 12.16 18.51 10.66
CA VAL A 251 10.87 17.81 10.59
C VAL A 251 9.67 18.72 10.86
N ILE A 252 9.87 19.76 11.68
CA ILE A 252 8.84 20.75 12.00
C ILE A 252 8.63 21.71 10.84
N ARG A 253 9.72 22.18 10.21
CA ARG A 253 9.62 23.01 9.00
C ARG A 253 8.94 22.26 7.86
N GLU A 254 9.29 20.99 7.66
CA GLU A 254 8.67 20.14 6.64
C GLU A 254 7.15 20.01 6.85
N ALA A 255 6.71 19.71 8.08
CA ALA A 255 5.30 19.66 8.42
C ALA A 255 4.59 21.01 8.20
N ALA A 256 5.24 22.11 8.59
CA ALA A 256 4.70 23.45 8.39
C ALA A 256 4.55 23.79 6.90
N TYR A 257 5.52 23.44 6.05
CA TYR A 257 5.38 23.65 4.60
C TYR A 257 4.22 22.85 4.00
N LYS A 258 4.04 21.58 4.40
CA LYS A 258 2.89 20.76 3.98
C LYS A 258 1.56 21.38 4.43
N ALA A 259 1.50 21.86 5.67
CA ALA A 259 0.32 22.51 6.22
C ALA A 259 0.00 23.83 5.50
N LEU A 260 1.00 24.68 5.24
CA LEU A 260 0.83 25.92 4.46
C LEU A 260 0.37 25.64 3.02
N ALA A 261 0.96 24.63 2.37
CA ALA A 261 0.58 24.21 1.03
C ALA A 261 -0.86 23.66 0.98
N THR A 262 -1.29 22.97 2.04
CA THR A 262 -2.67 22.49 2.18
C THR A 262 -3.65 23.64 2.41
N GLY A 263 -3.28 24.63 3.22
CA GLY A 263 -4.12 25.79 3.52
C GLY A 263 -4.29 26.77 2.37
N GLY A 264 -3.29 26.89 1.48
CA GLY A 264 -3.40 27.68 0.25
C GLY A 264 -3.60 29.18 0.47
N SER A 265 -3.23 29.72 1.64
CA SER A 265 -3.35 31.16 1.90
C SER A 265 -2.29 31.97 1.15
N PRO A 266 -2.56 33.23 0.76
CA PRO A 266 -1.57 34.08 0.08
C PRO A 266 -0.27 34.25 0.86
N GLN A 267 -0.35 34.34 2.19
CA GLN A 267 0.82 34.47 3.07
C GLN A 267 1.61 33.15 3.16
N GLY A 268 0.91 32.01 3.18
CA GLY A 268 1.54 30.69 3.13
C GLY A 268 2.25 30.45 1.80
N GLU A 269 1.63 30.85 0.70
CA GLU A 269 2.23 30.78 -0.64
C GLU A 269 3.50 31.65 -0.74
N GLU A 270 3.44 32.89 -0.26
CA GLU A 270 4.63 33.75 -0.22
C GLU A 270 5.76 33.10 0.59
N ARG A 271 5.41 32.52 1.75
CA ARG A 271 6.39 31.84 2.60
C ARG A 271 7.02 30.63 1.92
N LEU A 272 6.24 29.84 1.18
CA LEU A 272 6.73 28.71 0.40
C LEU A 272 7.67 29.18 -0.72
N TYR A 273 7.30 30.24 -1.44
CA TYR A 273 8.16 30.84 -2.47
C TYR A 273 9.49 31.33 -1.87
N GLU A 274 9.47 32.09 -0.78
CA GLU A 274 10.66 32.57 -0.08
C GLU A 274 11.58 31.42 0.36
N ALA A 275 11.01 30.40 1.00
CA ALA A 275 11.76 29.24 1.47
C ALA A 275 12.39 28.45 0.31
N PHE A 276 11.68 28.33 -0.82
CA PHE A 276 12.20 27.71 -2.04
C PHE A 276 13.32 28.54 -2.66
N ALA A 277 13.14 29.86 -2.77
CA ALA A 277 14.11 30.80 -3.34
C ALA A 277 15.40 30.88 -2.50
N ALA A 278 15.28 30.74 -1.17
CA ALA A 278 16.41 30.74 -0.24
C ALA A 278 17.34 29.52 -0.35
N LYS A 279 17.02 28.53 -1.20
CA LYS A 279 17.80 27.31 -1.52
C LYS A 279 17.96 26.30 -0.37
N LYS A 280 17.98 26.74 0.89
CA LYS A 280 18.22 25.89 2.08
C LYS A 280 17.21 24.77 2.24
N ASP A 281 15.92 25.11 2.21
CA ASP A 281 14.82 24.17 2.45
C ASP A 281 14.06 23.84 1.15
N ARG A 282 14.70 24.08 0.00
CA ARG A 282 14.09 23.96 -1.33
C ARG A 282 13.50 22.58 -1.61
N GLU A 283 14.23 21.51 -1.25
CA GLU A 283 13.72 20.13 -1.41
C GLU A 283 12.47 19.89 -0.54
N LEU A 284 12.44 20.41 0.70
CA LEU A 284 11.30 20.24 1.59
C LEU A 284 10.07 20.97 1.09
N VAL A 285 10.26 22.18 0.58
CA VAL A 285 9.17 22.92 -0.06
C VAL A 285 8.72 22.18 -1.31
N ALA A 286 9.65 21.63 -2.11
CA ALA A 286 9.31 20.91 -3.32
C ALA A 286 8.39 19.72 -3.06
N ASP A 287 8.74 18.91 -2.06
CA ASP A 287 7.95 17.75 -1.63
C ASP A 287 6.59 18.18 -1.04
N ALA A 288 6.53 19.34 -0.36
CA ALA A 288 5.30 19.84 0.22
C ALA A 288 4.26 20.32 -0.80
N VAL A 289 4.70 20.84 -1.96
CA VAL A 289 3.80 21.47 -2.95
C VAL A 289 3.56 20.65 -4.21
N VAL A 290 4.25 19.51 -4.41
CA VAL A 290 4.14 18.71 -5.66
C VAL A 290 2.70 18.33 -6.03
N TYR A 291 1.81 18.11 -5.06
CA TYR A 291 0.40 17.77 -5.29
C TYR A 291 -0.61 18.89 -5.00
N SER A 292 -0.13 20.07 -4.57
CA SER A 292 -0.99 21.18 -4.11
C SER A 292 -0.50 22.57 -4.58
N SER A 293 0.40 22.61 -5.56
CA SER A 293 0.93 23.86 -6.11
C SER A 293 -0.18 24.69 -6.71
N SER A 294 -0.31 25.93 -6.22
CA SER A 294 -1.21 26.92 -6.82
C SER A 294 -0.66 27.39 -8.18
N VAL A 295 -1.55 27.87 -9.05
CA VAL A 295 -1.14 28.44 -10.35
C VAL A 295 -0.17 29.62 -10.19
N PRO A 296 -0.42 30.61 -9.29
CA PRO A 296 0.50 31.73 -9.13
C PRO A 296 1.88 31.30 -8.60
N LEU A 297 1.94 30.33 -7.68
CA LEU A 297 3.21 29.81 -7.20
C LEU A 297 3.98 29.11 -8.32
N ALA A 298 3.30 28.27 -9.11
CA ALA A 298 3.92 27.57 -10.24
C ALA A 298 4.47 28.57 -11.26
N GLU A 299 3.73 29.62 -11.62
CA GLU A 299 4.20 30.68 -12.54
C GLU A 299 5.45 31.39 -12.00
N ARG A 300 5.43 31.82 -10.73
CA ARG A 300 6.60 32.47 -10.09
C ARG A 300 7.82 31.56 -10.04
N LEU A 301 7.63 30.29 -9.70
CA LEU A 301 8.72 29.30 -9.68
C LEU A 301 9.23 29.00 -11.09
N SER A 302 8.39 29.07 -12.12
CA SER A 302 8.80 28.91 -13.52
C SER A 302 9.73 30.06 -13.96
N VAL A 303 9.43 31.30 -13.56
CA VAL A 303 10.31 32.45 -13.79
C VAL A 303 11.65 32.28 -13.07
N LEU A 304 11.62 31.89 -11.79
CA LEU A 304 12.84 31.64 -11.01
C LEU A 304 13.67 30.49 -11.61
N TYR A 305 13.01 29.44 -12.10
CA TYR A 305 13.67 28.32 -12.74
C TYR A 305 14.42 28.75 -14.01
N MET A 306 13.76 29.53 -14.88
CA MET A 306 14.40 30.11 -16.07
C MET A 306 15.62 30.94 -15.69
N GLN A 307 15.52 31.79 -14.66
CA GLN A 307 16.63 32.60 -14.18
C GLN A 307 17.82 31.71 -13.75
N GLU A 308 17.58 30.70 -12.91
CA GLU A 308 18.66 29.84 -12.42
C GLU A 308 19.29 28.97 -13.53
N LEU A 309 18.53 28.60 -14.56
CA LEU A 309 19.07 27.92 -15.74
C LEU A 309 19.96 28.84 -16.58
N ARG A 310 19.59 30.12 -16.72
CA ARG A 310 20.42 31.12 -17.40
C ARG A 310 21.73 31.36 -16.64
N GLU A 311 21.69 31.35 -15.31
CA GLU A 311 22.85 31.50 -14.42
C GLU A 311 23.71 30.24 -14.28
N ALA A 312 23.21 29.07 -14.70
CA ALA A 312 23.97 27.82 -14.66
C ALA A 312 25.27 27.92 -15.49
N PRO A 313 26.30 27.09 -15.21
CA PRO A 313 27.55 27.12 -15.96
C PRO A 313 27.35 27.04 -17.49
N GLN A 314 28.22 27.70 -18.25
CA GLN A 314 28.23 27.61 -19.71
C GLN A 314 28.98 26.36 -20.19
N GLU A 315 29.98 25.93 -19.44
CA GLU A 315 30.84 24.79 -19.73
C GLU A 315 31.07 23.94 -18.47
N ASN A 316 31.30 22.65 -18.65
CA ASN A 316 31.54 21.71 -17.56
C ASN A 316 33.03 21.68 -17.13
N VAL A 317 33.57 22.82 -16.73
CA VAL A 317 34.99 22.95 -16.32
C VAL A 317 35.27 22.24 -14.98
N ASP A 318 34.32 22.30 -14.06
CA ASP A 318 34.40 21.68 -12.73
C ASP A 318 33.14 20.86 -12.47
N LYS A 319 33.26 19.53 -12.68
CA LYS A 319 32.14 18.59 -12.54
C LYS A 319 31.47 18.66 -11.17
N LYS A 320 32.23 18.94 -10.10
CA LYS A 320 31.66 19.01 -8.74
C LYS A 320 30.78 20.25 -8.60
N LYS A 321 31.23 21.40 -9.09
CA LYS A 321 30.42 22.63 -9.10
C LYS A 321 29.19 22.51 -9.99
N THR A 322 29.33 21.87 -11.15
CA THR A 322 28.20 21.57 -12.05
C THR A 322 27.14 20.73 -11.31
N GLU A 323 27.56 19.67 -10.61
CA GLU A 323 26.65 18.84 -9.82
C GLU A 323 26.00 19.60 -8.64
N GLU A 324 26.76 20.46 -7.95
CA GLU A 324 26.23 21.32 -6.88
C GLU A 324 25.20 22.33 -7.38
N VAL A 325 25.35 22.84 -8.61
CA VAL A 325 24.33 23.69 -9.26
C VAL A 325 23.12 22.83 -9.64
N TRP A 326 23.34 21.66 -10.22
CA TRP A 326 22.26 20.76 -10.60
C TRP A 326 21.41 20.32 -9.41
N SER A 327 22.03 19.97 -8.27
CA SER A 327 21.31 19.57 -7.06
C SER A 327 20.40 20.69 -6.54
N ARG A 328 20.75 21.96 -6.81
CA ARG A 328 19.91 23.12 -6.46
C ARG A 328 18.78 23.32 -7.45
N ILE A 329 18.98 22.98 -8.72
CA ILE A 329 18.01 23.17 -9.79
C ILE A 329 16.99 22.01 -9.85
N ARG A 330 17.42 20.79 -9.57
CA ARG A 330 16.58 19.58 -9.63
C ARG A 330 15.22 19.69 -8.91
N PRO A 331 15.07 20.37 -7.75
CA PRO A 331 13.77 20.49 -7.10
C PRO A 331 12.71 21.25 -7.91
N PHE A 332 13.08 22.12 -8.85
CA PHE A 332 12.10 22.80 -9.72
C PHE A 332 11.31 21.79 -10.56
N ALA A 333 11.98 20.76 -11.08
CA ALA A 333 11.34 19.68 -11.81
C ALA A 333 10.30 18.92 -10.98
N THR A 334 10.51 18.81 -9.67
CA THR A 334 9.56 18.15 -8.76
C THR A 334 8.30 18.99 -8.61
N VAL A 335 8.45 20.29 -8.30
CA VAL A 335 7.31 21.20 -8.10
C VAL A 335 6.51 21.44 -9.38
N LEU A 336 7.22 21.59 -10.50
CA LEU A 336 6.62 21.97 -11.78
C LEU A 336 6.23 20.74 -12.61
N SER A 337 6.36 19.53 -12.04
CA SER A 337 5.93 18.29 -12.66
C SER A 337 4.44 18.34 -13.00
N GLY A 338 4.11 18.10 -14.27
CA GLY A 338 2.72 18.12 -14.76
C GLY A 338 2.08 19.51 -14.87
N GLN A 339 2.74 20.58 -14.40
CA GLN A 339 2.22 21.95 -14.49
C GLN A 339 2.26 22.47 -15.93
N ARG A 340 1.37 23.41 -16.26
CA ARG A 340 1.28 24.06 -17.57
C ARG A 340 1.08 25.56 -17.41
N ASN A 341 2.02 26.35 -17.90
CA ASN A 341 1.89 27.81 -17.97
C ASN A 341 2.81 28.38 -19.09
N PRO A 342 2.59 29.63 -19.54
CA PRO A 342 3.40 30.24 -20.59
C PRO A 342 4.89 30.34 -20.26
N GLN A 343 5.24 30.55 -18.99
CA GLN A 343 6.63 30.71 -18.54
C GLN A 343 7.40 29.37 -18.62
N LEU A 344 6.75 28.25 -18.32
CA LEU A 344 7.29 26.91 -18.53
C LEU A 344 7.46 26.60 -20.01
N ASP A 345 6.53 27.04 -20.85
CA ASP A 345 6.67 26.85 -22.29
C ASP A 345 7.90 27.56 -22.84
N GLU A 346 8.12 28.82 -22.46
CA GLU A 346 9.33 29.58 -22.78
C GLU A 346 10.60 28.91 -22.21
N LEU A 347 10.54 28.43 -20.97
CA LEU A 347 11.64 27.72 -20.31
C LEU A 347 12.06 26.47 -21.08
N TYR A 348 11.11 25.61 -21.44
CA TYR A 348 11.43 24.38 -22.15
C TYR A 348 11.83 24.64 -23.61
N SER A 349 11.31 25.69 -24.25
CA SER A 349 11.83 26.20 -25.53
C SER A 349 13.31 26.60 -25.40
N TYR A 350 13.67 27.36 -24.36
CA TYR A 350 15.05 27.75 -24.09
C TYR A 350 15.96 26.55 -23.84
N VAL A 351 15.50 25.55 -23.08
CA VAL A 351 16.27 24.32 -22.84
C VAL A 351 16.57 23.57 -24.14
N ILE A 352 15.61 23.49 -25.07
CA ILE A 352 15.81 22.84 -26.37
C ILE A 352 16.79 23.66 -27.24
N GLN A 353 16.67 24.99 -27.26
CA GLN A 353 17.57 25.86 -28.00
C GLN A 353 19.02 25.74 -27.50
N GLU A 354 19.21 25.62 -26.19
CA GLU A 354 20.51 25.46 -25.52
C GLU A 354 20.91 23.99 -25.30
N TYR A 355 20.37 23.06 -26.10
CA TYR A 355 20.61 21.62 -25.95
C TYR A 355 22.09 21.27 -25.79
N ALA A 356 22.96 21.81 -26.65
CA ALA A 356 24.39 21.47 -26.64
C ALA A 356 25.05 21.82 -25.29
N ARG A 357 24.67 22.97 -24.70
CA ARG A 357 25.15 23.39 -23.39
C ARG A 357 24.65 22.44 -22.31
N PHE A 358 23.33 22.26 -22.18
CA PHE A 358 22.77 21.42 -21.11
C PHE A 358 23.17 19.94 -21.22
N ALA A 359 23.33 19.42 -22.44
CA ALA A 359 23.86 18.09 -22.67
C ALA A 359 25.32 17.97 -22.20
N SER A 360 26.16 18.99 -22.45
CA SER A 360 27.57 19.00 -22.00
C SER A 360 27.71 19.06 -20.47
N LEU A 361 26.74 19.69 -19.79
CA LEU A 361 26.65 19.72 -18.33
C LEU A 361 26.13 18.41 -17.72
N GLY A 362 25.58 17.51 -18.55
CA GLY A 362 24.95 16.27 -18.08
C GLY A 362 23.54 16.48 -17.53
N TYR A 363 22.90 17.61 -17.80
CA TYR A 363 21.54 17.92 -17.32
C TYR A 363 20.48 17.22 -18.19
N THR A 364 20.60 15.91 -18.37
CA THR A 364 19.69 15.16 -19.27
C THR A 364 18.25 15.15 -18.77
N THR A 365 18.05 15.25 -17.45
CA THR A 365 16.72 15.22 -16.83
C THR A 365 15.85 16.39 -17.31
N ILE A 366 16.39 17.63 -17.34
CA ILE A 366 15.62 18.78 -17.82
C ILE A 366 15.35 18.72 -19.32
N ILE A 367 16.26 18.14 -20.12
CA ILE A 367 16.02 17.95 -21.56
C ILE A 367 14.90 16.93 -21.78
N ASN A 368 14.87 15.85 -20.97
CA ASN A 368 13.79 14.86 -21.00
C ASN A 368 12.44 15.49 -20.59
N GLU A 369 12.44 16.35 -19.58
CA GLU A 369 11.24 17.09 -19.15
C GLU A 369 10.75 18.04 -20.23
N ALA A 370 11.65 18.78 -20.90
CA ALA A 370 11.32 19.63 -22.03
C ALA A 370 10.66 18.83 -23.15
N ALA A 371 11.25 17.68 -23.53
CA ALA A 371 10.70 16.82 -24.56
C ALA A 371 9.31 16.27 -24.19
N TRP A 372 9.12 15.83 -22.94
CA TRP A 372 7.82 15.35 -22.46
C TRP A 372 6.77 16.47 -22.39
N TYR A 373 7.18 17.66 -21.93
CA TYR A 373 6.32 18.83 -21.85
C TYR A 373 5.81 19.22 -23.24
N LYS A 374 6.71 19.34 -24.21
CA LYS A 374 6.40 19.71 -25.61
C LYS A 374 5.60 18.62 -26.31
N GLN A 375 5.88 17.34 -26.08
CA GLN A 375 5.10 16.23 -26.64
C GLN A 375 3.62 16.34 -26.29
N ARG A 376 3.30 16.69 -25.04
CA ARG A 376 1.91 16.82 -24.58
C ARG A 376 1.22 18.11 -25.01
N ALA A 377 1.96 19.09 -25.55
CA ALA A 377 1.40 20.38 -25.92
C ALA A 377 0.62 20.31 -27.25
N ALA A 378 0.98 19.36 -28.13
CA ALA A 378 0.32 19.14 -29.41
C ALA A 378 0.12 20.43 -30.23
N SER A 379 1.13 21.28 -30.28
CA SER A 379 1.13 22.52 -31.08
C SER A 379 2.18 22.47 -32.18
N GLU A 380 2.00 23.22 -33.26
CA GLU A 380 2.97 23.32 -34.36
C GLU A 380 4.35 23.77 -33.85
N SER A 381 4.39 24.77 -32.96
CA SER A 381 5.62 25.25 -32.33
C SER A 381 6.35 24.13 -31.55
N ALA A 382 5.62 23.41 -30.69
CA ALA A 382 6.20 22.32 -29.92
C ALA A 382 6.67 21.17 -30.82
N PHE A 383 5.95 20.90 -31.91
CA PHE A 383 6.34 19.91 -32.91
C PHE A 383 7.65 20.28 -33.62
N ASP A 384 7.82 21.54 -34.01
CA ASP A 384 9.05 22.03 -34.65
C ASP A 384 10.25 21.95 -33.70
N GLU A 385 10.07 22.29 -32.43
CA GLU A 385 11.10 22.18 -31.39
C GLU A 385 11.51 20.72 -31.15
N LEU A 386 10.55 19.79 -31.08
CA LEU A 386 10.84 18.36 -30.99
C LEU A 386 11.53 17.83 -32.25
N GLN A 387 11.18 18.36 -33.42
CA GLN A 387 11.84 18.02 -34.67
C GLN A 387 13.31 18.44 -34.64
N GLN A 388 13.62 19.63 -34.10
CA GLN A 388 14.98 20.11 -33.92
C GLN A 388 15.72 19.24 -32.89
N LEU A 389 15.11 18.99 -31.74
CA LEU A 389 15.72 18.20 -30.66
C LEU A 389 16.13 16.79 -31.13
N GLN A 390 15.27 16.10 -31.90
CA GLN A 390 15.64 14.77 -32.41
C GLN A 390 16.75 14.79 -33.48
N LYS A 391 16.99 15.93 -34.16
CA LYS A 391 18.15 16.08 -35.08
C LYS A 391 19.44 16.19 -34.29
N LEU A 392 19.39 16.83 -33.12
CA LEU A 392 20.54 16.97 -32.22
C LEU A 392 20.84 15.65 -31.51
N ASP A 393 19.80 14.93 -31.10
CA ASP A 393 19.94 13.64 -30.43
C ASP A 393 18.75 12.71 -30.71
N SER A 394 19.05 11.62 -31.40
CA SER A 394 18.06 10.63 -31.82
C SER A 394 17.24 10.05 -30.67
N ARG A 395 17.72 10.07 -29.41
CA ARG A 395 16.98 9.57 -28.24
C ARG A 395 15.63 10.27 -28.05
N TYR A 396 15.47 11.49 -28.54
CA TYR A 396 14.23 12.26 -28.44
C TYR A 396 13.25 12.01 -29.60
N PHE A 397 13.61 11.17 -30.56
CA PHE A 397 12.74 10.77 -31.67
C PHE A 397 11.36 10.24 -31.23
N PRO A 398 11.21 9.42 -30.17
CA PRO A 398 9.90 8.96 -29.72
C PRO A 398 8.94 10.10 -29.36
N HIS A 399 9.45 11.19 -28.76
CA HIS A 399 8.63 12.35 -28.42
C HIS A 399 8.15 13.08 -29.68
N TYR A 400 9.05 13.27 -30.64
CA TYR A 400 8.72 13.85 -31.95
C TYR A 400 7.65 13.03 -32.69
N PHE A 401 7.82 11.70 -32.74
CA PHE A 401 6.85 10.81 -33.37
C PHE A 401 5.46 10.86 -32.70
N ARG A 402 5.41 10.83 -31.36
CA ARG A 402 4.16 10.93 -30.61
C ARG A 402 3.47 12.29 -30.77
N ALA A 403 4.23 13.38 -30.86
CA ALA A 403 3.68 14.69 -31.19
C ALA A 403 3.11 14.72 -32.62
N ALA A 404 3.80 14.10 -33.59
CA ALA A 404 3.31 13.96 -34.95
C ALA A 404 1.96 13.22 -35.00
N GLN A 405 1.86 12.12 -34.26
CA GLN A 405 0.63 11.31 -34.20
C GLN A 405 -0.57 12.06 -33.63
N GLN A 406 -0.34 13.09 -32.79
CA GLN A 406 -1.42 13.93 -32.26
C GLN A 406 -1.86 15.03 -33.25
N LEU A 407 -1.00 15.40 -34.21
CA LEU A 407 -1.22 16.50 -35.14
C LEU A 407 -1.59 16.05 -36.56
N MET A 408 -1.30 14.80 -36.92
CA MET A 408 -1.40 14.28 -38.27
C MET A 408 -2.48 13.22 -38.40
N THR A 409 -3.09 13.14 -39.57
CA THR A 409 -3.91 11.99 -39.94
C THR A 409 -3.06 10.72 -40.07
N PRO A 410 -3.64 9.50 -39.97
CA PRO A 410 -2.89 8.27 -40.16
C PRO A 410 -2.11 8.19 -41.48
N ASP A 411 -2.69 8.70 -42.57
CA ASP A 411 -2.03 8.77 -43.89
C ASP A 411 -0.81 9.69 -43.88
N GLU A 412 -0.93 10.90 -43.32
CA GLU A 412 0.17 11.86 -43.21
C GLU A 412 1.29 11.32 -42.31
N LEU A 413 0.92 10.68 -41.20
CA LEU A 413 1.87 10.03 -40.29
C LEU A 413 2.66 8.94 -41.03
N TYR A 414 1.99 8.10 -41.82
CA TYR A 414 2.69 7.09 -42.63
C TYR A 414 3.59 7.74 -43.69
N ARG A 415 3.11 8.75 -44.41
CA ARG A 415 3.93 9.45 -45.43
C ARG A 415 5.19 10.06 -44.83
N ASN A 416 5.11 10.56 -43.60
CA ASN A 416 6.22 11.22 -42.90
C ASN A 416 7.19 10.23 -42.21
N PHE A 417 6.70 9.08 -41.72
CA PHE A 417 7.50 8.16 -40.88
C PHE A 417 7.63 6.74 -41.40
N GLY A 418 6.65 6.24 -42.16
CA GLY A 418 6.68 4.89 -42.75
C GLY A 418 7.81 4.72 -43.77
N GLY A 419 8.24 5.83 -44.37
CA GLY A 419 9.41 5.92 -45.22
C GLY A 419 9.14 5.51 -46.67
N THR A 420 9.85 6.15 -47.60
CA THR A 420 9.85 5.79 -49.01
C THR A 420 10.87 4.70 -49.30
N MET A 421 10.87 4.11 -50.51
CA MET A 421 11.89 3.16 -50.96
C MET A 421 13.33 3.69 -50.81
N ILE A 422 13.52 5.02 -50.85
CA ILE A 422 14.81 5.70 -50.63
C ILE A 422 15.21 5.67 -49.14
N ASN A 423 14.25 5.82 -48.22
CA ASN A 423 14.51 5.70 -46.78
C ASN A 423 14.82 4.24 -46.39
N LYS A 424 14.27 3.26 -47.14
CA LYS A 424 14.58 1.83 -46.99
C LYS A 424 16.06 1.53 -47.33
N LEU A 425 16.60 2.08 -48.43
CA LEU A 425 18.02 1.91 -48.77
C LEU A 425 18.96 2.61 -47.79
N LYS A 426 18.65 3.83 -47.33
CA LYS A 426 19.52 4.58 -46.40
C LYS A 426 19.68 3.90 -45.03
N ALA A 427 18.66 3.19 -44.55
CA ALA A 427 18.68 2.44 -43.29
C ALA A 427 19.74 1.33 -43.23
N VAL A 428 20.03 0.72 -44.38
CA VAL A 428 21.04 -0.33 -44.53
C VAL A 428 22.45 0.28 -44.60
N VAL A 429 22.54 1.56 -44.97
CA VAL A 429 23.80 2.24 -45.32
C VAL A 429 24.34 3.10 -44.16
N THR A 430 23.48 3.65 -43.28
CA THR A 430 23.93 4.54 -42.19
C THR A 430 23.45 4.10 -40.81
N LYS A 431 24.35 4.17 -39.82
CA LYS A 431 24.09 3.85 -38.42
C LYS A 431 22.96 4.69 -37.82
N ASP A 432 22.90 5.97 -38.15
CA ASP A 432 21.88 6.89 -37.63
C ASP A 432 20.48 6.56 -38.14
N SER A 433 20.37 6.15 -39.41
CA SER A 433 19.08 5.72 -39.97
C SER A 433 18.64 4.38 -39.38
N ALA A 434 19.56 3.47 -39.09
CA ALA A 434 19.24 2.21 -38.39
C ALA A 434 18.75 2.47 -36.95
N GLN A 435 19.43 3.36 -36.21
CA GLN A 435 19.02 3.74 -34.85
C GLN A 435 17.64 4.39 -34.82
N ARG A 436 17.37 5.34 -35.73
CA ARG A 436 16.06 5.98 -35.83
C ARG A 436 14.95 4.99 -36.17
N ASN A 437 15.23 4.02 -37.06
CA ASN A 437 14.27 2.97 -37.39
C ASN A 437 13.98 2.05 -36.21
N LYS A 438 15.00 1.68 -35.44
CA LYS A 438 14.83 0.93 -34.21
C LYS A 438 13.93 1.69 -33.23
N LEU A 439 14.23 2.96 -32.98
CA LEU A 439 13.43 3.81 -32.08
C LEU A 439 11.98 3.94 -32.55
N LEU A 440 11.72 4.05 -33.86
CA LEU A 440 10.36 4.05 -34.40
C LEU A 440 9.63 2.73 -34.09
N MET A 441 10.26 1.59 -34.38
CA MET A 441 9.64 0.28 -34.11
C MET A 441 9.39 0.08 -32.62
N ASP A 442 10.35 0.40 -31.75
CA ASP A 442 10.23 0.30 -30.30
C ASP A 442 9.10 1.22 -29.78
N THR A 443 9.02 2.45 -30.31
CA THR A 443 7.95 3.40 -29.94
C THR A 443 6.56 2.87 -30.30
N ILE A 444 6.41 2.28 -31.50
CA ILE A 444 5.13 1.70 -31.93
C ILE A 444 4.82 0.44 -31.11
N LYS A 445 5.81 -0.40 -30.80
CA LYS A 445 5.64 -1.58 -29.93
C LYS A 445 5.11 -1.19 -28.56
N GLU A 446 5.68 -0.17 -27.93
CA GLU A 446 5.20 0.35 -26.64
C GLU A 446 3.74 0.83 -26.70
N GLN A 447 3.31 1.38 -27.84
CA GLN A 447 1.94 1.90 -28.03
C GLN A 447 0.91 0.83 -28.38
N VAL A 448 1.36 -0.35 -28.86
CA VAL A 448 0.47 -1.33 -29.47
C VAL A 448 0.49 -2.67 -28.73
N MET A 449 1.64 -3.15 -28.25
CA MET A 449 1.77 -4.53 -27.73
C MET A 449 1.25 -4.69 -26.30
N THR A 450 1.35 -3.65 -25.47
CA THR A 450 0.93 -3.67 -24.06
C THR A 450 -0.02 -2.50 -23.76
N ALA A 451 -1.01 -2.33 -24.64
CA ALA A 451 -1.84 -1.13 -24.68
C ALA A 451 -3.21 -1.33 -24.02
N GLU A 452 -3.72 -2.55 -23.98
CA GLU A 452 -5.06 -2.84 -23.45
C GLU A 452 -4.98 -3.60 -22.14
N GLU A 453 -5.64 -3.05 -21.11
CA GLU A 453 -5.83 -3.76 -19.86
C GLU A 453 -7.01 -4.72 -19.97
N ILE A 454 -6.72 -6.01 -19.75
CA ILE A 454 -7.70 -7.08 -19.77
C ILE A 454 -7.87 -7.56 -18.32
N LEU A 455 -9.06 -7.36 -17.78
CA LEU A 455 -9.48 -7.88 -16.48
C LEU A 455 -10.42 -9.06 -16.72
N TYR A 456 -10.10 -10.23 -16.14
CA TYR A 456 -10.94 -11.42 -16.27
C TYR A 456 -10.92 -12.26 -15.00
N ASP A 457 -12.03 -12.95 -14.75
CA ASP A 457 -12.15 -13.94 -13.68
C ASP A 457 -11.51 -15.26 -14.15
N ALA A 458 -10.61 -15.83 -13.35
CA ALA A 458 -10.03 -17.13 -13.64
C ALA A 458 -11.02 -18.27 -13.34
N VAL A 459 -11.95 -18.49 -14.27
CA VAL A 459 -12.93 -19.60 -14.23
C VAL A 459 -12.29 -20.98 -14.08
N TRP A 460 -11.01 -21.12 -14.45
CA TRP A 460 -10.20 -22.32 -14.32
C TRP A 460 -9.60 -22.53 -12.92
N ASP A 461 -9.71 -21.56 -12.00
CA ASP A 461 -9.24 -21.67 -10.61
C ASP A 461 -10.33 -21.26 -9.59
N PRO A 462 -11.43 -22.06 -9.47
CA PRO A 462 -12.59 -21.70 -8.64
C PRO A 462 -12.27 -21.66 -7.14
N GLN A 463 -11.14 -22.20 -6.70
CA GLN A 463 -10.74 -22.21 -5.29
C GLN A 463 -10.10 -20.89 -4.83
N ARG A 464 -9.72 -20.01 -5.77
CA ARG A 464 -8.92 -18.83 -5.43
C ARG A 464 -9.61 -17.49 -5.64
N GLU A 465 -10.82 -17.43 -6.22
CA GLU A 465 -11.56 -16.19 -6.52
C GLU A 465 -10.63 -15.04 -6.97
N ARG A 466 -9.74 -15.33 -7.93
CA ARG A 466 -8.73 -14.37 -8.41
C ARG A 466 -9.22 -13.68 -9.68
N GLN A 467 -9.31 -12.35 -9.62
CA GLN A 467 -9.30 -11.51 -10.81
C GLN A 467 -7.87 -11.35 -11.31
N TYR A 468 -7.66 -11.65 -12.59
CA TYR A 468 -6.38 -11.48 -13.25
C TYR A 468 -6.38 -10.20 -14.08
N ARG A 469 -5.24 -9.50 -14.04
CA ARG A 469 -4.93 -8.34 -14.87
C ARG A 469 -3.86 -8.73 -15.87
N GLU A 470 -4.13 -8.51 -17.14
CA GLU A 470 -3.19 -8.72 -18.26
C GLU A 470 -3.10 -7.48 -19.14
N LEU A 471 -1.94 -7.29 -19.77
CA LEU A 471 -1.74 -6.27 -20.80
C LEU A 471 -1.70 -6.95 -22.17
N GLY A 472 -2.62 -6.61 -23.04
CA GLY A 472 -2.75 -7.17 -24.38
C GLY A 472 -2.45 -6.17 -25.49
N MET A 473 -2.39 -6.71 -26.71
CA MET A 473 -2.29 -5.91 -27.93
C MET A 473 -3.51 -5.00 -28.09
N LEU A 474 -3.31 -3.82 -28.67
CA LEU A 474 -4.39 -2.95 -29.11
C LEU A 474 -5.36 -3.70 -30.04
N SER A 475 -6.67 -3.48 -29.88
CA SER A 475 -7.68 -4.16 -30.68
C SER A 475 -7.56 -3.80 -32.18
N PRO A 476 -7.94 -4.70 -33.11
CA PRO A 476 -7.91 -4.41 -34.54
C PRO A 476 -8.67 -3.14 -34.93
N GLU A 477 -9.81 -2.87 -34.28
CA GLU A 477 -10.65 -1.69 -34.53
C GLU A 477 -9.92 -0.39 -34.18
N LYS A 478 -9.23 -0.37 -33.03
CA LYS A 478 -8.43 0.78 -32.60
C LYS A 478 -7.20 0.97 -33.47
N ILE A 479 -6.56 -0.13 -33.91
CA ILE A 479 -5.45 -0.05 -34.85
C ILE A 479 -5.93 0.56 -36.18
N GLN A 480 -7.03 0.05 -36.74
CA GLN A 480 -7.60 0.55 -37.99
C GLN A 480 -8.03 2.02 -37.90
N ALA A 481 -8.52 2.46 -36.74
CA ALA A 481 -8.91 3.85 -36.52
C ALA A 481 -7.71 4.81 -36.40
N ALA A 482 -6.58 4.36 -35.85
CA ALA A 482 -5.45 5.22 -35.49
C ALA A 482 -4.23 5.09 -36.43
N TRP A 483 -4.19 4.08 -37.30
CA TRP A 483 -3.02 3.77 -38.12
C TRP A 483 -3.38 3.46 -39.57
N ASP A 484 -2.48 3.83 -40.48
CA ASP A 484 -2.58 3.51 -41.91
C ASP A 484 -2.21 2.04 -42.19
N LEU A 485 -2.96 1.37 -43.07
CA LEU A 485 -2.76 -0.05 -43.39
C LEU A 485 -1.35 -0.36 -43.95
N ARG A 486 -0.71 0.61 -44.62
CA ARG A 486 0.63 0.44 -45.21
C ARG A 486 1.73 0.21 -44.16
N TRP A 487 1.46 0.48 -42.88
CA TRP A 487 2.37 0.13 -41.78
C TRP A 487 2.64 -1.39 -41.72
N LEU A 488 1.65 -2.23 -42.05
CA LEU A 488 1.80 -3.68 -42.04
C LEU A 488 2.92 -4.15 -42.99
N ASP A 489 2.89 -3.67 -44.25
CA ASP A 489 3.94 -3.96 -45.24
C ASP A 489 5.32 -3.53 -44.76
N LEU A 490 5.39 -2.40 -44.07
CA LEU A 490 6.64 -1.90 -43.51
C LEU A 490 7.18 -2.83 -42.41
N PHE A 491 6.31 -3.34 -41.53
CA PHE A 491 6.70 -4.24 -40.45
C PHE A 491 7.15 -5.60 -40.97
N ILE A 492 6.48 -6.14 -41.99
CA ILE A 492 6.90 -7.36 -42.70
C ILE A 492 8.30 -7.14 -43.29
N HIS A 493 8.47 -6.05 -44.04
CA HIS A 493 9.75 -5.74 -44.67
C HIS A 493 10.90 -5.54 -43.68
N ARG A 494 10.61 -5.03 -42.48
CA ARG A 494 11.60 -4.77 -41.42
C ARG A 494 11.79 -5.94 -40.46
N ASP A 495 11.15 -7.07 -40.71
CA ASP A 495 11.24 -8.28 -39.88
C ASP A 495 10.83 -8.03 -38.42
N VAL A 496 9.69 -7.35 -38.21
CA VAL A 496 9.18 -6.99 -36.87
C VAL A 496 7.92 -7.80 -36.54
N PRO A 497 8.06 -9.09 -36.18
CA PRO A 497 6.95 -10.02 -36.09
C PRO A 497 5.86 -9.59 -35.12
N GLU A 498 6.21 -8.97 -33.98
CA GLU A 498 5.23 -8.55 -32.98
C GLU A 498 4.26 -7.49 -33.54
N LEU A 499 4.78 -6.52 -34.30
CA LEU A 499 3.94 -5.52 -34.95
C LEU A 499 3.17 -6.10 -36.14
N VAL A 500 3.73 -7.07 -36.88
CA VAL A 500 2.97 -7.80 -37.90
C VAL A 500 1.78 -8.54 -37.28
N CYS A 501 1.97 -9.16 -36.11
CA CYS A 501 0.88 -9.82 -35.39
C CYS A 501 -0.22 -8.84 -35.00
N ALA A 502 0.15 -7.68 -34.45
CA ALA A 502 -0.83 -6.68 -34.05
C ALA A 502 -1.58 -6.08 -35.24
N PHE A 503 -0.89 -5.77 -36.34
CA PHE A 503 -1.47 -5.08 -37.51
C PHE A 503 -2.07 -6.01 -38.56
N ALA A 504 -1.96 -7.33 -38.41
CA ALA A 504 -2.59 -8.28 -39.30
C ALA A 504 -4.10 -8.00 -39.41
N HIS A 505 -4.65 -8.17 -40.60
CA HIS A 505 -6.07 -8.00 -40.87
C HIS A 505 -6.50 -8.94 -42.02
N PRO A 506 -7.81 -9.23 -42.14
CA PRO A 506 -8.31 -10.04 -43.24
C PRO A 506 -7.99 -9.42 -44.61
N GLY A 507 -7.69 -10.26 -45.60
CA GLY A 507 -7.40 -9.83 -46.97
C GLY A 507 -5.94 -9.47 -47.25
N HIS A 508 -5.04 -9.59 -46.28
CA HIS A 508 -3.60 -9.35 -46.46
C HIS A 508 -2.79 -10.66 -46.48
N GLU A 509 -2.78 -11.38 -47.60
CA GLU A 509 -2.19 -12.73 -47.68
C GLU A 509 -0.69 -12.81 -47.30
N GLU A 510 0.07 -11.73 -47.55
CA GLU A 510 1.50 -11.67 -47.25
C GLU A 510 1.78 -11.72 -45.74
N SER A 511 0.92 -11.14 -44.91
CA SER A 511 1.13 -11.14 -43.45
C SER A 511 0.91 -12.54 -42.90
N ARG A 512 -0.14 -13.24 -43.37
CA ARG A 512 -0.39 -14.65 -43.03
C ARG A 512 0.80 -15.53 -43.42
N ARG A 513 1.32 -15.39 -44.64
CA ARG A 513 2.49 -16.16 -45.10
C ARG A 513 3.71 -15.89 -44.23
N TYR A 514 4.01 -14.61 -43.98
CA TYR A 514 5.12 -14.19 -43.13
C TYR A 514 5.02 -14.79 -41.72
N LEU A 515 3.84 -14.76 -41.09
CA LEU A 515 3.65 -15.31 -39.74
C LEU A 515 3.81 -16.84 -39.70
N LEU A 516 3.33 -17.55 -40.72
CA LEU A 516 3.56 -19.00 -40.86
C LEU A 516 5.04 -19.33 -41.06
N ASP A 517 5.74 -18.55 -41.89
CA ASP A 517 7.18 -18.71 -42.10
C ASP A 517 7.94 -18.50 -40.78
N LYS A 518 7.61 -17.46 -40.02
CA LYS A 518 8.20 -17.20 -38.69
C LYS A 518 7.95 -18.31 -37.68
N LEU A 519 6.75 -18.86 -37.66
CA LEU A 519 6.44 -20.01 -36.82
C LEU A 519 7.30 -21.23 -37.20
N SER A 520 7.51 -21.45 -38.50
CA SER A 520 8.35 -22.56 -39.00
C SER A 520 9.84 -22.36 -38.72
N GLU A 521 10.37 -21.13 -38.84
CA GLU A 521 11.76 -20.79 -38.53
C GLU A 521 12.08 -21.06 -37.07
N GLN A 522 11.17 -20.68 -36.16
CA GLN A 522 11.34 -20.88 -34.73
C GLN A 522 11.36 -22.35 -34.33
N ASN A 523 10.53 -23.19 -34.97
CA ASN A 523 10.54 -24.65 -34.78
C ASN A 523 11.89 -25.30 -35.15
N ASN A 524 12.63 -24.71 -36.09
CA ASN A 524 13.91 -25.23 -36.57
C ASN A 524 15.13 -24.77 -35.74
N GLN A 525 15.03 -23.63 -35.06
CA GLN A 525 16.12 -23.09 -34.25
C GLN A 525 16.15 -23.72 -32.84
N GLN A 526 16.80 -24.89 -32.70
CA GLN A 526 16.94 -25.64 -31.44
C GLN A 526 17.65 -24.91 -30.27
N LYS A 527 18.05 -23.65 -30.40
CA LYS A 527 18.81 -22.90 -29.38
C LYS A 527 18.48 -21.41 -29.38
N ARG A 528 17.52 -20.98 -28.56
CA ARG A 528 17.54 -19.74 -27.73
C ARG A 528 16.21 -19.59 -26.98
N GLN A 529 16.23 -18.79 -25.90
CA GLN A 529 15.14 -18.56 -24.94
C GLN A 529 13.72 -18.68 -25.54
N ARG A 530 12.93 -19.62 -25.00
CA ARG A 530 11.51 -19.76 -25.31
C ARG A 530 10.80 -18.52 -24.79
N ASN A 531 10.31 -17.68 -25.70
CA ASN A 531 9.53 -16.52 -25.35
C ASN A 531 8.05 -16.90 -25.46
N HIS A 532 7.37 -17.09 -24.33
CA HIS A 532 5.94 -17.42 -24.29
C HIS A 532 5.11 -16.42 -25.10
N ASP A 533 5.45 -15.14 -24.97
CA ASP A 533 4.84 -14.03 -25.71
C ASP A 533 4.91 -14.22 -27.23
N PHE A 534 5.92 -14.92 -27.75
CA PHE A 534 6.02 -15.16 -29.20
C PHE A 534 4.83 -15.98 -29.72
N PHE A 535 4.51 -17.10 -29.09
CA PHE A 535 3.44 -17.98 -29.58
C PHE A 535 2.07 -17.32 -29.45
N THR A 536 1.79 -16.72 -28.29
CA THR A 536 0.58 -15.92 -28.07
C THR A 536 0.43 -14.88 -29.18
N ASN A 537 1.50 -14.14 -29.49
CA ASN A 537 1.46 -13.09 -30.49
C ASN A 537 1.24 -13.65 -31.91
N ILE A 538 1.98 -14.69 -32.31
CA ILE A 538 1.84 -15.30 -33.65
C ILE A 538 0.42 -15.83 -33.87
N PHE A 539 -0.16 -16.57 -32.92
CA PHE A 539 -1.52 -17.09 -33.08
C PHE A 539 -2.57 -15.99 -33.08
N THR A 540 -2.39 -14.95 -32.25
CA THR A 540 -3.23 -13.75 -32.32
C THR A 540 -3.14 -13.09 -33.70
N GLY A 541 -1.94 -12.98 -34.28
CA GLY A 541 -1.73 -12.41 -35.61
C GLY A 541 -2.33 -13.26 -36.74
N LEU A 542 -2.19 -14.58 -36.67
CA LEU A 542 -2.77 -15.51 -37.65
C LEU A 542 -4.30 -15.44 -37.63
N GLU A 543 -4.90 -15.39 -36.45
CA GLU A 543 -6.34 -15.15 -36.30
C GLU A 543 -6.75 -13.82 -36.95
N ARG A 544 -6.07 -12.73 -36.60
CA ARG A 544 -6.32 -11.39 -37.16
C ARG A 544 -6.15 -11.35 -38.69
N SER A 545 -5.27 -12.18 -39.27
CA SER A 545 -5.10 -12.28 -40.72
C SER A 545 -6.29 -12.91 -41.47
N GLY A 546 -7.28 -13.44 -40.74
CA GLY A 546 -8.43 -14.15 -41.30
C GLY A 546 -8.13 -15.60 -41.66
N MET A 547 -7.16 -16.23 -40.98
CA MET A 547 -6.94 -17.68 -41.09
C MET A 547 -8.20 -18.43 -40.64
N GLN A 548 -8.55 -19.53 -41.32
CA GLN A 548 -9.72 -20.30 -40.94
C GLN A 548 -9.53 -20.95 -39.57
N ASP A 549 -10.54 -20.89 -38.70
CA ASP A 549 -10.48 -21.42 -37.34
C ASP A 549 -10.02 -22.88 -37.29
N SER A 550 -10.50 -23.74 -38.20
CA SER A 550 -10.09 -25.15 -38.27
C SER A 550 -8.59 -25.32 -38.51
N GLU A 551 -8.02 -24.54 -39.42
CA GLU A 551 -6.60 -24.56 -39.74
C GLU A 551 -5.77 -23.96 -38.59
N LEU A 552 -6.22 -22.84 -38.02
CA LEU A 552 -5.54 -22.13 -36.93
C LEU A 552 -5.44 -23.02 -35.68
N LEU A 553 -6.55 -23.64 -35.30
CA LEU A 553 -6.63 -24.48 -34.11
C LEU A 553 -5.84 -25.77 -34.26
N GLU A 554 -5.88 -26.42 -35.43
CA GLU A 554 -5.03 -27.59 -35.70
C GLU A 554 -3.54 -27.23 -35.67
N LEU A 555 -3.16 -26.08 -36.25
CA LEU A 555 -1.80 -25.56 -36.18
C LEU A 555 -1.36 -25.32 -34.73
N MET A 556 -2.22 -24.68 -33.92
CA MET A 556 -1.95 -24.46 -32.49
C MET A 556 -1.75 -25.76 -31.73
N MET A 557 -2.63 -26.75 -31.94
CA MET A 557 -2.50 -28.06 -31.33
C MET A 557 -1.19 -28.76 -31.75
N SER A 558 -0.83 -28.69 -33.03
CA SER A 558 0.42 -29.28 -33.54
C SER A 558 1.68 -28.65 -32.93
N VAL A 559 1.67 -27.33 -32.69
CA VAL A 559 2.79 -26.63 -32.02
C VAL A 559 2.89 -27.10 -30.58
N MET A 560 1.77 -27.18 -29.86
CA MET A 560 1.74 -27.67 -28.47
C MET A 560 2.22 -29.12 -28.33
N GLU A 561 1.97 -29.98 -29.34
CA GLU A 561 2.43 -31.38 -29.36
C GLU A 561 3.92 -31.53 -29.73
N ASN A 562 4.37 -30.79 -30.73
CA ASN A 562 5.73 -30.93 -31.28
C ASN A 562 6.79 -30.25 -30.42
N GLU A 563 6.43 -29.14 -29.78
CA GLU A 563 7.32 -28.47 -28.84
C GLU A 563 7.33 -29.24 -27.52
N LYS A 564 8.28 -30.17 -27.37
CA LYS A 564 8.53 -31.05 -26.20
C LYS A 564 8.61 -30.37 -24.82
N SER A 565 8.36 -29.07 -24.75
CA SER A 565 8.59 -28.20 -23.62
C SER A 565 7.84 -26.86 -23.73
N TYR A 566 6.76 -26.80 -24.53
CA TYR A 566 5.79 -25.72 -24.46
C TYR A 566 5.07 -25.80 -23.11
N ASN A 567 5.63 -25.09 -22.14
CA ASN A 567 5.30 -25.18 -20.73
C ASN A 567 5.34 -23.78 -20.15
N PRO A 568 4.37 -22.93 -20.53
CA PRO A 568 4.29 -21.60 -20.00
C PRO A 568 3.88 -21.65 -18.52
N TYR A 569 4.19 -20.59 -17.78
CA TYR A 569 3.68 -20.43 -16.42
C TYR A 569 2.15 -20.49 -16.42
N ARG A 570 1.54 -19.79 -17.39
CA ARG A 570 0.11 -19.80 -17.72
C ARG A 570 -0.06 -19.52 -19.21
N PHE A 571 -1.17 -19.93 -19.80
CA PHE A 571 -1.61 -19.46 -21.11
C PHE A 571 -2.20 -18.06 -20.94
N ASP A 572 -1.77 -17.11 -21.76
CA ASP A 572 -2.31 -15.74 -21.73
C ASP A 572 -3.78 -15.75 -22.14
N TYR A 573 -4.52 -14.72 -21.74
CA TYR A 573 -5.96 -14.63 -21.95
C TYR A 573 -6.36 -14.91 -23.41
N ALA A 574 -5.72 -14.25 -24.38
CA ALA A 574 -6.03 -14.43 -25.80
C ALA A 574 -5.85 -15.89 -26.25
N GLN A 575 -4.73 -16.50 -25.88
CA GLN A 575 -4.45 -17.90 -26.22
C GLN A 575 -5.41 -18.86 -25.51
N PHE A 576 -5.73 -18.61 -24.24
CA PHE A 576 -6.70 -19.40 -23.50
C PHE A 576 -8.09 -19.34 -24.13
N GLN A 577 -8.55 -18.16 -24.57
CA GLN A 577 -9.80 -18.02 -25.32
C GLN A 577 -9.78 -18.79 -26.65
N GLN A 578 -8.65 -18.78 -27.37
CA GLN A 578 -8.48 -19.59 -28.57
C GLN A 578 -8.62 -21.10 -28.26
N MET A 579 -7.98 -21.57 -27.19
CA MET A 579 -8.04 -22.98 -26.76
C MET A 579 -9.45 -23.42 -26.36
N LEU A 580 -10.28 -22.53 -25.81
CA LEU A 580 -11.68 -22.83 -25.51
C LEU A 580 -12.54 -23.08 -26.75
N ARG A 581 -12.05 -22.74 -27.96
CA ARG A 581 -12.70 -23.04 -29.23
C ARG A 581 -12.22 -24.32 -29.88
N PHE A 582 -11.29 -25.07 -29.27
CA PHE A 582 -10.86 -26.35 -29.80
C PHE A 582 -12.06 -27.29 -30.06
N PRO A 583 -11.99 -28.15 -31.10
CA PRO A 583 -13.00 -29.17 -31.32
C PRO A 583 -12.88 -30.25 -30.22
N ALA A 584 -14.01 -30.89 -29.92
CA ALA A 584 -14.07 -31.92 -28.87
C ALA A 584 -13.06 -33.08 -29.08
N SER A 585 -12.77 -33.40 -30.34
CA SER A 585 -11.77 -34.39 -30.75
C SER A 585 -10.34 -34.11 -30.25
N PHE A 586 -10.04 -32.89 -29.78
CA PHE A 586 -8.72 -32.55 -29.24
C PHE A 586 -8.57 -32.90 -27.75
N SER A 587 -9.65 -33.29 -27.06
CA SER A 587 -9.64 -33.61 -25.62
C SER A 587 -8.53 -34.60 -25.25
N SER A 588 -8.43 -35.71 -25.97
CA SER A 588 -7.41 -36.76 -25.74
C SER A 588 -5.99 -36.28 -26.06
N ARG A 589 -5.83 -35.41 -27.05
CA ARG A 589 -4.53 -34.83 -27.43
C ARG A 589 -4.01 -33.89 -26.35
N LEU A 590 -4.88 -33.04 -25.79
CA LEU A 590 -4.55 -32.15 -24.69
C LEU A 590 -4.22 -32.89 -23.39
N GLU A 591 -4.91 -33.99 -23.09
CA GLU A 591 -4.60 -34.82 -21.93
C GLU A 591 -3.18 -35.38 -21.96
N ALA A 592 -2.69 -35.75 -23.15
CA ALA A 592 -1.32 -36.23 -23.32
C ALA A 592 -0.27 -35.17 -22.99
N LEU A 593 -0.64 -33.88 -22.94
CA LEU A 593 0.25 -32.77 -22.60
C LEU A 593 0.32 -32.48 -21.09
N LEU A 594 -0.66 -32.93 -20.30
CA LEU A 594 -0.73 -32.66 -18.85
C LEU A 594 0.53 -33.10 -18.07
N PRO A 595 1.13 -34.28 -18.31
CA PRO A 595 2.33 -34.70 -17.59
C PRO A 595 3.54 -33.78 -17.82
N ASN A 596 3.54 -33.01 -18.91
CA ASN A 596 4.64 -32.14 -19.28
C ASN A 596 4.52 -30.73 -18.67
N GLN A 597 3.37 -30.38 -18.05
CA GLN A 597 3.16 -29.07 -17.42
C GLN A 597 3.78 -29.01 -16.03
N ARG A 598 4.63 -28.00 -15.81
CA ARG A 598 5.36 -27.82 -14.53
C ARG A 598 4.62 -26.92 -13.56
N TYR A 599 3.82 -26.01 -14.09
CA TYR A 599 3.15 -24.97 -13.31
C TYR A 599 1.69 -25.35 -13.07
N TYR A 600 1.17 -24.94 -11.90
CA TYR A 600 -0.21 -25.22 -11.52
C TYR A 600 -1.18 -24.52 -12.47
N GLU A 601 -0.91 -23.26 -12.82
CA GLU A 601 -1.80 -22.42 -13.62
C GLU A 601 -2.00 -22.96 -15.03
N SER A 602 -0.93 -23.24 -15.78
CA SER A 602 -1.03 -23.84 -17.11
C SER A 602 -1.68 -25.21 -17.10
N ARG A 603 -1.42 -26.02 -16.06
CA ARG A 603 -2.09 -27.31 -15.87
C ARG A 603 -3.59 -27.16 -15.62
N ALA A 604 -3.99 -26.27 -14.71
CA ALA A 604 -5.39 -26.02 -14.37
C ALA A 604 -6.16 -25.47 -15.59
N GLN A 605 -5.55 -24.59 -16.38
CA GLN A 605 -6.12 -24.10 -17.64
C GLN A 605 -6.36 -25.23 -18.64
N LEU A 606 -5.39 -26.15 -18.82
CA LEU A 606 -5.59 -27.30 -19.71
C LEU A 606 -6.69 -28.23 -19.20
N GLU A 607 -6.69 -28.57 -17.90
CA GLU A 607 -7.72 -29.42 -17.29
C GLU A 607 -9.12 -28.80 -17.47
N TYR A 608 -9.23 -27.48 -17.30
CA TYR A 608 -10.48 -26.75 -17.56
C TYR A 608 -10.91 -26.83 -19.02
N VAL A 609 -10.00 -26.58 -19.98
CA VAL A 609 -10.30 -26.68 -21.41
C VAL A 609 -10.76 -28.10 -21.75
N ILE A 610 -10.05 -29.14 -21.32
CA ILE A 610 -10.40 -30.55 -21.55
C ILE A 610 -11.82 -30.85 -21.03
N HIS A 611 -12.14 -30.37 -19.83
CA HIS A 611 -13.48 -30.53 -19.26
C HIS A 611 -14.56 -29.88 -20.12
N GLN A 612 -14.34 -28.63 -20.55
CA GLN A 612 -15.26 -27.89 -21.43
C GLN A 612 -15.45 -28.59 -22.79
N LEU A 613 -14.39 -29.14 -23.36
CA LEU A 613 -14.45 -29.87 -24.64
C LEU A 613 -15.29 -31.15 -24.52
N ARG A 614 -15.12 -31.92 -23.44
CA ARG A 614 -15.90 -33.14 -23.17
C ARG A 614 -17.37 -32.86 -22.91
N SER A 615 -17.71 -31.73 -22.32
CA SER A 615 -19.12 -31.35 -22.14
C SER A 615 -19.85 -30.99 -23.44
N ARG A 616 -19.12 -30.85 -24.56
CA ARG A 616 -19.66 -30.57 -25.89
C ARG A 616 -19.81 -31.81 -26.78
N GLU A 617 -19.27 -32.95 -26.35
CA GLU A 617 -19.54 -34.28 -26.94
C GLU A 617 -20.94 -34.76 -26.55
#